data_AF-A0A4Y1RK73-F1
#
_entry.id   AF-A0A4Y1RK73-F1
#
_cell.length_a   1.000
_cell.length_b   1.000
_cell.length_c   1.000
_cell.angle_alpha   90.00
_cell.angle_beta   90.00
_cell.angle_gamma   90.00
#
_symmetry.space_group_name_H-M   'P 1'
#
loop_
_entity.id
_entity.type
_entity.pdbx_description
1 polymer ?
#
loop_
_entity_poly.entity_id
_entity_poly.type
_entity_poly.pdbx_seq_one_letter_code
_entity_poly.pdbx_strand_id
1 'polypeptide(L)'
;MGVVEYAGPRMMAGELQSILDQRVVPPDPNEAEAVELVAYTARHCVNLEGKERPSMTDIVANLERALAHCEDERFSFSTTTISLPSL
;
A
#
# COMPACT_ATOMS: atom_id res chain seq x y z
N MET A 1 -22.90 -5.76 9.69
CA MET A 1 -21.55 -6.31 9.49
C MET A 1 -20.64 -5.16 9.11
N GLY A 2 -19.61 -4.90 9.91
CA GLY A 2 -18.61 -3.86 9.65
C GLY A 2 -17.58 -4.30 8.62
N VAL A 3 -16.84 -3.34 8.06
CA VAL A 3 -15.80 -3.61 7.05
C VAL A 3 -14.70 -4.51 7.62
N VAL A 4 -14.29 -4.30 8.88
CA VAL A 4 -13.25 -5.11 9.53
C VAL A 4 -13.72 -6.55 9.75
N GLU A 5 -14.97 -6.75 10.17
CA GLU A 5 -15.58 -8.08 10.35
C GLU A 5 -15.70 -8.85 9.03
N TYR A 6 -15.88 -8.14 7.92
CA TYR A 6 -15.92 -8.73 6.58
C TYR A 6 -14.53 -9.08 6.04
N ALA A 7 -13.61 -8.11 6.09
CA ALA A 7 -12.33 -8.20 5.40
C ALA A 7 -11.27 -8.95 6.22
N GLY A 8 -11.27 -8.80 7.55
CA GLY A 8 -10.26 -9.36 8.44
C GLY A 8 -10.05 -10.88 8.28
N PRO A 9 -11.10 -11.72 8.35
CA PRO A 9 -10.97 -13.16 8.17
C PRO A 9 -10.37 -13.56 6.81
N ARG A 10 -10.76 -12.85 5.74
CA ARG A 10 -10.29 -13.12 4.37
C ARG A 10 -8.84 -12.71 4.18
N MET A 11 -8.43 -11.57 4.73
CA MET A 11 -7.01 -11.16 4.75
C MET A 11 -6.14 -12.20 5.48
N MET A 12 -6.62 -12.76 6.61
CA MET A 12 -5.89 -13.79 7.35
C MET A 12 -5.84 -15.15 6.64
N ALA A 13 -6.84 -15.45 5.81
CA ALA A 13 -6.89 -16.66 4.99
C ALA A 13 -6.05 -16.55 3.71
N GLY A 14 -5.41 -15.41 3.43
CA GLY A 14 -4.70 -15.17 2.18
C GLY A 14 -5.64 -14.92 0.99
N GLU A 15 -6.91 -14.61 1.24
CA GLU A 15 -7.95 -14.42 0.22
C GLU A 15 -8.10 -12.94 -0.18
N LEU A 16 -7.00 -12.17 -0.19
CA LEU A 16 -7.02 -10.73 -0.45
C LEU A 16 -7.68 -10.38 -1.79
N GLN A 17 -7.49 -11.21 -2.81
CA GLN A 17 -8.11 -11.06 -4.14
C GLN A 17 -9.64 -11.02 -4.09
N SER A 18 -10.26 -11.70 -3.11
CA SER A 18 -11.73 -11.77 -2.97
C SER A 18 -12.37 -10.50 -2.39
N ILE A 19 -11.55 -9.55 -1.91
CA ILE A 19 -12.00 -8.31 -1.27
C ILE A 19 -11.50 -7.04 -1.97
N LEU A 20 -10.77 -7.18 -3.09
CA LEU A 20 -10.40 -6.04 -3.92
C LEU A 20 -11.64 -5.42 -4.58
N ASP A 21 -11.60 -4.11 -4.83
CA ASP A 21 -12.67 -3.42 -5.54
C ASP A 21 -12.71 -3.91 -6.99
N GLN A 22 -13.76 -4.67 -7.32
CA GLN A 22 -13.95 -5.30 -8.64
C GLN A 22 -14.12 -4.30 -9.78
N ARG A 23 -14.30 -3.01 -9.49
CA ARG A 23 -14.37 -1.94 -10.50
C ARG A 23 -12.99 -1.51 -10.98
N VAL A 24 -11.94 -1.86 -10.23
CA VAL A 24 -10.54 -1.58 -10.58
C VAL A 24 -9.98 -2.76 -11.36
N VAL A 25 -9.10 -2.49 -12.32
CA VAL A 25 -8.38 -3.54 -13.05
C VAL A 25 -7.56 -4.36 -12.05
N PRO A 26 -7.52 -5.70 -12.16
CA PRO A 26 -6.68 -6.51 -11.30
C PRO A 26 -5.22 -6.04 -11.34
N PRO A 27 -4.54 -5.96 -10.18
CA PRO A 27 -3.18 -5.46 -10.12
C PRO A 27 -2.23 -6.38 -10.91
N ASP A 28 -1.21 -5.78 -11.53
CA ASP A 28 -0.07 -6.53 -12.04
C ASP A 28 0.77 -7.14 -10.89
N PRO A 29 1.80 -7.96 -11.17
CA PRO A 29 2.59 -8.59 -10.10
C PRO A 29 3.25 -7.60 -9.12
N ASN A 30 3.74 -6.44 -9.57
CA ASN A 30 4.38 -5.44 -8.73
C ASN A 30 3.32 -4.69 -7.89
N GLU A 31 2.22 -4.31 -8.53
CA GLU A 31 1.07 -3.71 -7.85
C GLU A 31 0.44 -4.68 -6.83
N ALA A 32 0.48 -5.99 -7.07
CA ALA A 32 -0.05 -6.99 -6.15
C ALA A 32 0.75 -7.01 -4.83
N GLU A 33 2.08 -6.86 -4.91
CA GLU A 33 2.96 -6.74 -3.74
C GLU A 33 2.67 -5.44 -2.96
N ALA A 34 2.44 -4.33 -3.67
CA ALA A 34 2.00 -3.07 -3.07
C ALA A 34 0.67 -3.23 -2.31
N VAL A 35 -0.32 -3.86 -2.95
CA VAL A 35 -1.65 -4.09 -2.39
C VAL A 35 -1.58 -5.01 -1.17
N GLU A 36 -0.73 -6.04 -1.19
CA GLU A 36 -0.49 -6.89 -0.02
C GLU A 36 0.10 -6.11 1.15
N LEU A 37 1.07 -5.22 0.90
CA LEU A 37 1.67 -4.38 1.94
C LEU A 37 0.67 -3.37 2.54
N VAL A 38 -0.22 -2.81 1.71
CA VAL A 38 -1.32 -1.96 2.18
C VAL A 38 -2.32 -2.77 3.01
N ALA A 39 -2.68 -3.98 2.59
CA ALA A 39 -3.58 -4.84 3.35
C ALA A 39 -2.99 -5.25 4.70
N TYR A 40 -1.70 -5.59 4.73
CA TYR A 40 -0.94 -5.83 5.96
C TYR A 40 -1.04 -4.63 6.90
N THR A 41 -0.73 -3.43 6.40
CA THR A 41 -0.80 -2.18 7.16
C THR A 41 -2.20 -1.93 7.71
N ALA A 42 -3.23 -2.02 6.86
CA ALA A 42 -4.62 -1.81 7.24
C ALA A 42 -5.08 -2.77 8.34
N ARG A 43 -4.72 -4.06 8.23
CA ARG A 43 -5.02 -5.09 9.24
C ARG A 43 -4.44 -4.74 10.60
N HIS A 44 -3.19 -4.28 10.64
CA HIS A 44 -2.52 -3.90 11.89
C HIS A 44 -3.08 -2.60 12.49
N CYS A 45 -3.47 -1.63 11.65
CA CYS A 45 -4.11 -0.38 12.13
C CYS A 45 -5.44 -0.62 12.86
N VAL A 46 -6.19 -1.65 12.46
CA VAL A 46 -7.52 -1.96 13.05
C VAL A 46 -7.47 -3.00 14.16
N ASN A 47 -6.28 -3.28 14.71
CA ASN A 47 -6.16 -4.23 15.80
C ASN A 47 -6.99 -3.78 17.03
N LEU A 48 -7.68 -4.74 17.67
CA LEU A 48 -8.44 -4.51 18.89
C LEU A 48 -7.53 -4.02 20.03
N GLU A 49 -6.34 -4.62 20.14
CA GLU A 49 -5.34 -4.22 21.12
C GLU A 49 -4.57 -2.99 20.62
N GLY A 50 -4.79 -1.84 21.25
CA GLY A 50 -4.17 -0.58 20.82
C GLY A 50 -2.64 -0.60 20.78
N LYS A 51 -2.00 -1.39 21.66
CA LYS A 51 -0.54 -1.58 21.70
C LYS A 51 0.02 -2.37 20.50
N GLU A 52 -0.83 -3.14 19.82
CA GLU A 52 -0.46 -3.91 18.63
C GLU A 52 -0.65 -3.11 17.34
N ARG A 53 -1.22 -1.91 17.45
CA ARG A 53 -1.32 -0.98 16.31
C ARG A 53 0.05 -0.36 16.06
N PRO A 54 0.44 -0.19 14.78
CA PRO A 54 1.69 0.45 14.41
C PRO A 54 1.68 1.93 14.79
N SER A 55 2.87 2.51 14.98
CA SER A 55 2.99 3.96 15.10
C SER A 55 2.67 4.64 13.76
N MET A 56 2.33 5.93 13.78
CA MET A 56 2.15 6.68 12.53
C MET A 56 3.40 6.69 11.66
N THR A 57 4.60 6.65 12.27
CA THR A 57 5.86 6.55 11.54
C THR A 57 5.97 5.21 10.80
N ASP A 58 5.63 4.09 11.45
CA ASP A 58 5.63 2.77 10.80
C ASP A 58 4.57 2.67 9.70
N ILE A 59 3.42 3.29 9.90
CA ILE A 59 2.36 3.38 8.88
C ILE A 59 2.89 4.10 7.64
N VAL A 60 3.47 5.28 7.80
CA VAL A 60 4.03 6.05 6.68
C VAL A 60 5.13 5.25 5.98
N ALA A 61 6.06 4.66 6.72
CA ALA A 61 7.15 3.87 6.14
C ALA A 61 6.64 2.68 5.30
N ASN A 62 5.59 1.98 5.74
CA ASN A 62 5.01 0.89 4.95
C ASN A 62 4.26 1.39 3.71
N LEU A 63 3.58 2.54 3.80
CA LEU A 63 2.89 3.13 2.66
C LEU A 63 3.87 3.67 1.61
N GLU A 64 4.97 4.30 2.02
CA GLU A 64 6.04 4.73 1.11
C GLU A 64 6.68 3.52 0.40
N ARG A 65 6.91 2.42 1.12
CA ARG A 65 7.37 1.17 0.52
C ARG A 65 6.38 0.60 -0.48
N ALA A 66 5.08 0.60 -0.16
CA ALA A 66 4.05 0.13 -1.10
C ALA A 66 4.01 1.00 -2.36
N LEU A 67 4.14 2.32 -2.20
CA LEU A 67 4.15 3.26 -3.31
C LEU A 67 5.33 3.04 -4.26
N ALA A 68 6.51 2.67 -3.75
CA ALA A 68 7.69 2.40 -4.57
C ALA A 68 7.46 1.27 -5.60
N HIS A 69 6.64 0.27 -5.26
CA HIS A 69 6.23 -0.80 -6.18
C HIS A 69 5.30 -0.29 -7.31
N CYS A 70 4.65 0.86 -7.16
CA CYS A 70 3.82 1.46 -8.20
C CYS A 70 4.60 2.45 -9.10
N GLU A 71 5.85 2.79 -8.74
CA GLU A 71 6.61 3.87 -9.38
C GLU A 71 7.67 3.39 -10.38
N ASP A 72 7.86 2.08 -10.55
CA ASP A 72 8.85 1.51 -11.49
C ASP A 72 8.62 1.92 -12.96
N GLU A 73 7.41 2.34 -13.34
CA GLU A 73 7.09 2.82 -14.69
C GLU A 73 7.30 4.35 -14.86
N ARG A 74 7.56 5.12 -13.80
CA ARG A 74 7.59 6.61 -13.84
C ARG A 74 8.98 7.25 -13.80
N PHE A 75 10.07 6.49 -13.74
CA PHE A 75 11.43 7.01 -13.95
C PHE A 75 11.99 6.70 -15.34
N SER A 76 11.22 7.00 -16.39
CA SER A 76 11.87 7.60 -17.56
C SER A 76 12.40 8.95 -17.09
N PHE A 77 13.70 9.06 -16.85
CA PHE A 77 14.37 10.33 -16.59
C PHE A 77 14.05 11.31 -17.72
N SER A 78 13.01 12.13 -17.57
CA SER A 78 12.94 13.38 -18.28
C SER A 78 13.82 14.34 -17.49
N THR A 79 15.12 14.29 -17.77
CA THR A 79 16.09 15.28 -17.32
C THR A 79 15.73 16.63 -17.94
N THR A 80 14.75 17.32 -17.37
CA THR A 80 14.60 18.75 -17.62
C THR A 80 15.63 19.42 -16.73
N THR A 81 16.78 19.72 -17.33
CA THR A 81 17.85 20.52 -16.76
C THR A 81 17.29 21.83 -16.20
N ILE A 82 17.23 21.97 -14.89
CA ILE A 82 17.00 23.28 -14.25
C ILE A 82 18.36 23.96 -14.18
N SER A 83 18.63 24.88 -15.10
CA SER A 83 19.83 25.71 -15.06
C SER A 83 19.71 26.70 -13.90
N LEU A 84 20.60 26.60 -12.90
CA LEU A 84 20.79 27.65 -11.89
C LEU A 84 21.63 28.78 -12.51
N PRO A 85 21.25 30.06 -12.33
CA PRO A 85 22.14 31.17 -12.68
C PRO A 85 23.32 31.20 -11.69
N SER A 86 24.53 31.29 -12.23
CA SER A 86 25.76 31.46 -11.48
C SER A 86 25.72 32.73 -10.63
N LEU A 87 26.16 32.64 -9.37
CA LEU A 87 26.50 33.78 -8.51
C LEU A 87 27.74 34.52 -9.04
#